data_AF-A0A4W3HTD9-F1
#
_entry.id   AF-A0A4W3HTD9-F1
#
_cell.length_a   1.000
_cell.length_b   1.000
_cell.length_c   1.000
_cell.angle_alpha   90.00
_cell.angle_beta   90.00
_cell.angle_gamma   90.00
#
_symmetry.space_group_name_H-M   'P 1'
#
loop_
_entity.id
_entity.type
_entity.pdbx_description
1 polymer ?
#
loop_
_entity_poly.entity_id
_entity_poly.type
_entity_poly.pdbx_seq_one_letter_code
_entity_poly.pdbx_strand_id
1 'polypeptide(L)'
;MLMTMGLNTIVVPLGVSFFTEEIYTGSVWITYIVFSDTISIIDLLLNFYLGYTDEDMEVIIVDPKQIKNHYLKTWFVIDLIAALPVEYILLIQRK
;
A
#
# COMPACT_ATOMS: atom_id res chain seq x y z
N MET A 1 -8.41 -2.64 -0.80
CA MET A 1 -7.41 -2.35 0.24
C MET A 1 -7.50 -3.24 1.49
N LEU A 2 -8.62 -3.32 2.21
CA LEU A 2 -8.66 -4.07 3.48
C LEU A 2 -8.24 -5.56 3.36
N MET A 3 -8.68 -6.25 2.31
CA MET A 3 -8.28 -7.65 2.10
C MET A 3 -6.77 -7.78 1.82
N THR A 4 -6.19 -6.90 1.00
CA THR A 4 -4.76 -6.94 0.68
C THR A 4 -3.90 -6.59 1.89
N MET A 5 -4.31 -5.60 2.69
CA MET A 5 -3.65 -5.27 3.96
C MET A 5 -3.70 -6.42 4.96
N GLY A 6 -4.87 -7.04 5.13
CA GLY A 6 -5.04 -8.19 6.03
C GLY A 6 -4.18 -9.38 5.62
N LEU A 7 -4.14 -9.70 4.32
CA LEU A 7 -3.29 -10.75 3.78
C LEU A 7 -1.81 -10.42 3.98
N ASN A 8 -1.36 -9.20 3.64
CA ASN A 8 0.03 -8.78 3.80
C ASN A 8 0.50 -8.87 5.27
N THR A 9 -0.38 -8.51 6.22
CA THR A 9 -0.07 -8.55 7.66
C THR A 9 0.25 -9.97 8.15
N ILE A 10 -0.32 -10.99 7.51
CA ILE A 10 -0.09 -12.40 7.85
C ILE A 10 1.04 -12.99 6.99
N VAL A 11 0.99 -12.77 5.68
CA VAL A 11 1.85 -13.43 4.70
C VAL A 11 3.28 -12.90 4.75
N VAL A 12 3.48 -11.58 4.91
CA VAL A 12 4.84 -10.99 4.87
C VAL A 12 5.71 -11.48 6.04
N PRO A 13 5.28 -11.43 7.33
CA PRO A 13 6.10 -11.94 8.42
C PRO A 13 6.36 -13.44 8.34
N LEU A 14 5.37 -14.22 7.88
CA LEU A 14 5.53 -15.65 7.64
C LEU A 14 6.56 -15.90 6.53
N GLY A 15 6.49 -15.13 5.46
CA GLY A 15 7.47 -15.12 4.38
C GLY A 15 8.87 -14.88 4.95
N VAL A 16 9.10 -13.71 5.57
CA VAL A 16 10.37 -13.31 6.21
C VAL A 16 10.96 -14.37 7.16
N SER A 17 10.10 -15.06 7.92
CA SER A 17 10.56 -15.97 8.98
C SER A 17 10.78 -17.41 8.51
N PHE A 18 9.99 -17.90 7.55
CA PHE A 18 9.91 -19.34 7.23
C PHE A 18 10.22 -19.67 5.77
N PHE A 19 10.18 -18.71 4.83
CA PHE A 19 10.37 -19.03 3.42
C PHE A 19 11.85 -19.17 3.10
N THR A 20 12.18 -20.13 2.24
CA THR A 20 13.55 -20.34 1.74
C THR A 20 13.80 -19.48 0.51
N GLU A 21 15.07 -19.26 0.15
CA GLU A 21 15.46 -18.48 -1.04
C GLU A 21 14.82 -19.03 -2.34
N GLU A 22 14.58 -20.33 -2.44
CA GLU A 22 13.84 -20.95 -3.55
C GLU A 22 12.38 -20.47 -3.64
N ILE A 23 11.73 -20.27 -2.50
CA ILE A 23 10.34 -19.79 -2.45
C ILE A 23 10.29 -18.28 -2.76
N TYR A 24 11.24 -17.50 -2.25
CA TYR A 24 11.34 -16.06 -2.52
C TYR A 24 11.59 -15.73 -3.99
N THR A 25 12.41 -16.53 -4.66
CA THR A 25 12.68 -16.40 -6.09
C THR A 25 11.63 -17.08 -6.97
N GLY A 26 10.71 -17.82 -6.35
CA GLY A 26 9.61 -18.49 -7.01
C GLY A 26 8.61 -17.52 -7.63
N SER A 27 8.05 -17.91 -8.77
CA SER A 27 7.08 -17.10 -9.52
C SER A 27 5.83 -16.74 -8.71
N VAL A 28 5.39 -17.63 -7.81
CA VAL A 28 4.20 -17.41 -6.97
C VAL A 28 4.41 -16.25 -5.99
N TRP A 29 5.54 -16.22 -5.30
CA TRP A 29 5.86 -15.16 -4.34
C TRP A 29 6.02 -13.81 -5.03
N ILE A 30 6.77 -13.77 -6.14
CA ILE A 30 6.94 -12.55 -6.92
C ILE A 30 5.59 -12.03 -7.43
N THR A 31 4.74 -12.91 -7.97
CA THR A 31 3.40 -12.52 -8.45
C THR A 31 2.55 -11.93 -7.32
N TYR A 32 2.61 -12.50 -6.12
CA TYR A 32 1.93 -11.98 -4.93
C TYR A 32 2.38 -10.55 -4.60
N ILE A 33 3.70 -10.31 -4.53
CA ILE A 33 4.26 -9.00 -4.23
C ILE A 33 3.85 -7.97 -5.30
N VAL A 34 4.06 -8.29 -6.59
CA VAL A 34 3.67 -7.39 -7.70
C VAL A 34 2.20 -6.99 -7.56
N PHE A 35 1.34 -7.97 -7.31
CA PHE A 35 -0.10 -7.76 -7.23
C PHE A 35 -0.49 -6.91 -6.01
N SER A 36 0.06 -7.19 -4.82
CA SER A 36 -0.24 -6.43 -3.61
C SER A 36 0.25 -4.98 -3.70
N ASP A 37 1.44 -4.77 -4.25
CA ASP A 37 2.03 -3.43 -4.39
C ASP A 37 1.24 -2.61 -5.41
N THR A 38 0.83 -3.23 -6.52
CA THR A 38 0.00 -2.57 -7.53
C THR A 38 -1.32 -2.08 -6.93
N ILE A 39 -1.99 -2.91 -6.11
CA ILE A 39 -3.25 -2.50 -5.45
C ILE A 39 -3.01 -1.35 -4.46
N SER A 40 -1.90 -1.38 -3.72
CA SER A 40 -1.57 -0.34 -2.73
C SER A 40 -1.25 1.00 -3.39
N ILE A 41 -0.54 0.98 -4.53
CA ILE A 41 -0.28 2.18 -5.33
C ILE A 41 -1.58 2.72 -5.94
N ILE A 42 -2.47 1.86 -6.44
CA ILE A 42 -3.77 2.28 -6.97
C ILE A 42 -4.58 2.97 -5.86
N ASP A 43 -4.61 2.42 -4.64
CA ASP A 43 -5.31 3.02 -3.51
C ASP A 43 -4.76 4.40 -3.14
N LEU A 44 -3.44 4.53 -3.02
CA LEU A 44 -2.73 5.80 -2.81
C LEU A 44 -3.15 6.87 -3.83
N LEU A 45 -3.29 6.48 -5.11
CA LEU A 45 -3.74 7.39 -6.18
C LEU A 45 -5.23 7.73 -6.05
N LEU A 46 -6.08 6.76 -5.73
CA LEU A 46 -7.52 6.95 -5.57
C LEU A 46 -7.84 7.88 -4.38
N ASN A 47 -7.05 7.86 -3.31
CA ASN A 47 -7.22 8.73 -2.15
C ASN A 47 -7.09 10.23 -2.48
N PHE A 48 -6.50 10.59 -3.63
CA PHE A 48 -6.54 11.98 -4.14
C PHE A 48 -7.87 12.40 -4.78
N TYR A 49 -8.77 11.45 -5.06
CA TYR A 49 -10.06 11.68 -5.72
C TYR A 49 -11.26 11.35 -4.84
N LEU A 50 -11.06 10.68 -3.71
CA LEU A 50 -12.11 10.36 -2.77
C LEU A 50 -12.41 11.56 -1.87
N GLY A 51 -13.68 11.98 -1.86
CA GLY A 51 -14.14 13.03 -0.95
C GLY A 51 -14.02 12.59 0.51
N TYR A 52 -13.78 13.54 1.39
CA TYR A 52 -13.73 13.33 2.84
C TYR A 52 -14.88 14.09 3.52
N THR A 53 -15.31 13.60 4.67
CA THR A 53 -16.33 14.27 5.48
C THR A 53 -15.63 15.29 6.38
N ASP A 54 -16.12 16.52 6.36
CA ASP A 54 -15.75 17.52 7.34
C ASP A 54 -16.55 17.27 8.63
N GLU A 55 -15.86 16.86 9.70
CA GLU A 55 -16.48 16.52 10.99
C GLU A 55 -17.16 17.71 11.67
N ASP A 56 -16.70 18.94 11.38
CA ASP A 56 -17.26 20.15 11.99
C ASP A 56 -18.54 20.62 11.28
N MET A 57 -18.66 20.34 9.98
CA MET A 57 -19.78 20.79 9.15
C MET A 57 -20.77 19.69 8.76
N GLU A 58 -20.45 18.41 9.01
CA GLU A 58 -21.21 17.24 8.51
C GLU A 58 -21.41 17.25 6.97
N VAL A 59 -20.51 17.90 6.24
CA VAL A 59 -20.58 18.03 4.77
C VAL A 59 -19.47 17.20 4.11
N ILE A 60 -19.79 16.58 2.97
CA ILE A 60 -18.81 15.89 2.14
C ILE A 60 -18.09 16.91 1.24
N ILE A 61 -16.78 17.02 1.41
CA ILE A 61 -15.93 17.89 0.58
C ILE A 61 -15.53 17.12 -0.68
N VAL A 62 -15.99 17.61 -1.83
CA VAL A 62 -15.71 17.02 -3.16
C VAL A 62 -14.80 17.88 -4.03
N ASP A 63 -14.32 19.02 -3.53
CA ASP A 63 -13.38 19.90 -4.24
C ASP A 63 -12.00 19.22 -4.35
N PRO A 64 -11.50 18.93 -5.57
CA PRO A 64 -10.22 18.24 -5.77
C PRO A 64 -9.03 18.94 -5.13
N LYS A 65 -9.02 20.27 -5.03
CA LYS A 65 -7.93 21.01 -4.39
C LYS A 65 -7.94 20.79 -2.88
N GLN A 66 -9.12 20.76 -2.27
CA GLN A 66 -9.28 20.53 -0.84
C GLN A 66 -8.97 19.08 -0.48
N ILE A 67 -9.45 18.11 -1.27
CA ILE A 67 -9.12 16.68 -1.11
C ILE A 67 -7.61 16.48 -1.13
N LYS A 68 -6.93 16.97 -2.17
CA LYS A 68 -5.46 16.85 -2.29
C LYS A 68 -4.74 17.46 -1.09
N ASN A 69 -5.09 18.68 -0.71
CA ASN A 69 -4.41 19.37 0.40
C ASN A 69 -4.66 18.70 1.75
N HIS A 70 -5.86 18.16 1.97
CA HIS A 70 -6.19 17.40 3.17
C HIS A 70 -5.41 16.09 3.21
N TYR A 71 -5.43 15.32 2.11
CA TYR A 71 -4.75 14.03 2.03
C TYR A 71 -3.22 14.15 2.21
N LEU A 72 -2.60 15.15 1.57
CA LEU A 72 -1.16 15.44 1.71
C LEU A 72 -0.74 15.77 3.15
N LYS A 73 -1.63 16.33 3.97
CA LYS A 73 -1.34 16.73 5.36
C LYS A 73 -1.66 15.65 6.39
N THR A 74 -2.44 14.64 6.02
CA THR A 74 -2.95 13.62 6.95
C THR A 74 -2.26 12.29 6.72
N TRP A 75 -2.70 11.52 5.72
CA TRP A 75 -2.35 10.11 5.56
C TRP A 75 -1.32 9.84 4.47
N PHE A 76 -1.13 10.78 3.52
CA PHE A 76 -0.30 10.56 2.34
C PHE A 76 1.10 10.00 2.63
N VAL A 77 1.80 10.50 3.66
CA VAL A 77 3.16 10.05 3.96
C VAL A 77 3.19 8.59 4.42
N ILE A 78 2.20 8.19 5.24
CA ILE A 78 2.09 6.81 5.75
C ILE A 78 1.74 5.87 4.60
N ASP A 79 0.75 6.24 3.77
CA ASP A 79 0.32 5.44 2.63
C ASP A 79 1.42 5.32 1.57
N LEU A 80 2.19 6.39 1.35
CA LEU A 80 3.34 6.37 0.45
C LEU A 80 4.39 5.37 0.92
N ILE A 81 4.76 5.39 2.20
CA ILE A 81 5.74 4.45 2.76
C ILE A 81 5.22 3.01 2.68
N ALA A 82 3.93 2.80 2.96
CA ALA A 82 3.29 1.49 2.90
C ALA A 82 3.21 0.92 1.48
N ALA A 83 3.10 1.78 0.46
CA ALA A 83 3.06 1.39 -0.95
C ALA A 83 4.45 1.20 -1.58
N LEU A 84 5.55 1.45 -0.85
CA LEU A 84 6.89 1.26 -1.39
C LEU A 84 7.22 -0.24 -1.56
N PRO A 85 7.75 -0.65 -2.72
CA PRO A 85 8.12 -2.05 -3.01
C PRO A 85 9.46 -2.44 -2.33
N VAL A 86 9.53 -2.35 -0.99
CA VAL A 86 10.75 -2.57 -0.19
C VAL A 86 11.32 -3.98 -0.39
N GLU A 87 10.44 -4.96 -0.62
CA GLU A 87 10.82 -6.35 -0.81
C GLU A 87 11.65 -6.57 -2.08
N TYR A 88 11.46 -5.77 -3.13
CA TYR A 88 12.32 -5.82 -4.33
C TYR A 88 13.72 -5.32 -4.05
N ILE A 89 13.85 -4.29 -3.22
CA ILE A 89 15.16 -3.77 -2.82
C ILE A 89 15.94 -4.86 -2.08
N LEU A 90 15.26 -5.62 -1.20
CA LEU A 90 15.84 -6.75 -0.50
C LEU A 90 16.20 -7.91 -1.46
N LEU A 91 15.34 -8.23 -2.42
CA LEU A 91 15.61 -9.27 -3.44
C LEU A 91 16.83 -8.93 -4.31
N ILE A 92 17.01 -7.67 -4.69
CA ILE A 92 18.18 -7.23 -5.47
C ILE A 92 19.46 -7.31 -4.61
N GLN A 93 19.39 -7.00 -3.32
CA GLN A 93 20.54 -7.06 -2.42
C GLN A 93 20.98 -8.49 -2.04
N ARG A 94 20.05 -9.45 -2.04
CA ARG A 94 20.34 -10.86 -1.73
C ARG A 94 20.88 -11.67 -2.91
N LYS A 95 20.94 -11.05 -4.09
CA LYS A 95 21.44 -11.66 -5.33
C LYS A 95 22.93 -11.37 -5.50
#